data_AF-A0A4R4PW72-F1
#
_entry.id   AF-A0A4R4PW72-F1
#
_cell.length_a   1.000
_cell.length_b   1.000
_cell.length_c   1.000
_cell.angle_alpha   90.00
_cell.angle_beta   90.00
_cell.angle_gamma   90.00
#
_symmetry.space_group_name_H-M   'P 1'
#
loop_
_entity.id
_entity.type
_entity.pdbx_description
1 polymer ?
#
loop_
_entity_poly.entity_id
_entity_poly.type
_entity_poly.pdbx_seq_one_letter_code
_entity_poly.pdbx_strand_id
1 'polypeptide(L)'
;MMGELAVTRSARQNHAMSDNGADTVTPMRELVAEELRVLLARRRMSASHLARKLGMTQSYLARRMSGDTAFDVDDLARIAEVLGVTVLDLIPSTKVRPNNR
;
A
#
# COMPACT_ATOMS: atom_id res chain seq x y z
N MET A 1 -10.89 42.51 13.84
CA MET A 1 -10.05 41.96 12.73
C MET A 1 -9.32 40.75 13.28
N MET A 2 -9.93 39.57 13.12
CA MET A 2 -9.62 38.55 12.09
C MET A 2 -8.42 37.68 12.49
N GLY A 3 -8.68 36.42 12.87
CA GLY A 3 -7.65 35.41 13.12
C GLY A 3 -8.17 34.14 13.80
N GLU A 4 -9.26 33.58 13.28
CA GLU A 4 -9.77 32.25 13.63
C GLU A 4 -8.95 31.15 12.91
N LEU A 5 -9.05 29.91 13.41
CA LEU A 5 -8.69 28.63 12.75
C LEU A 5 -7.18 28.25 12.87
N ALA A 6 -6.77 27.06 13.30
CA ALA A 6 -7.43 25.78 13.30
C ALA A 6 -6.93 24.88 14.46
N VAL A 7 -7.89 24.25 15.13
CA VAL A 7 -7.66 23.09 16.00
C VAL A 7 -7.19 21.93 15.12
N THR A 8 -5.92 21.55 15.21
CA THR A 8 -5.39 20.36 14.53
C THR A 8 -5.85 19.09 15.25
N ARG A 9 -7.12 18.71 15.07
CA ARG A 9 -7.63 17.40 15.45
C ARG A 9 -7.18 16.40 14.38
N SER A 10 -5.95 15.87 14.51
CA SER A 10 -5.49 14.78 13.65
C SER A 10 -6.32 13.53 13.96
N ALA A 11 -7.25 13.25 13.05
CA ALA A 11 -8.21 12.16 13.07
C ALA A 11 -7.53 10.82 13.39
N ARG A 12 -7.89 10.26 14.54
CA ARG A 12 -7.50 8.92 14.99
C ARG A 12 -8.65 7.92 14.83
N GLN A 13 -9.47 8.08 13.79
CA GLN A 13 -10.62 7.22 13.56
C GLN A 13 -10.60 6.76 12.12
N ASN A 14 -10.38 5.46 11.92
CA ASN A 14 -11.16 4.59 11.03
C ASN A 14 -10.54 3.18 11.00
N HIS A 15 -10.82 2.38 12.04
CA HIS A 15 -11.00 0.94 11.87
C HIS A 15 -11.90 0.40 12.98
N ALA A 16 -13.15 0.86 12.97
CA ALA A 16 -14.23 0.15 13.62
C ALA A 16 -14.53 -1.10 12.75
N MET A 17 -14.06 -2.27 13.17
CA MET A 17 -14.66 -3.53 12.77
C MET A 17 -15.83 -3.79 13.73
N SER A 18 -17.04 -3.53 13.28
CA SER A 18 -18.28 -4.03 13.87
C SER A 18 -19.00 -4.90 12.83
N ASP A 19 -19.40 -6.06 13.30
CA ASP A 19 -20.06 -7.21 12.70
C ASP A 19 -21.07 -6.96 11.56
N ASN A 20 -20.84 -7.61 10.41
CA ASN A 20 -21.89 -8.17 9.53
C ASN A 20 -21.25 -9.05 8.44
N GLY A 21 -21.70 -10.31 8.34
CA GLY A 21 -21.16 -11.35 7.45
C GLY A 21 -21.34 -11.10 5.94
N ALA A 22 -20.58 -10.16 5.39
CA ALA A 22 -20.28 -10.04 3.98
C ALA A 22 -18.79 -10.34 3.78
N ASP A 23 -18.43 -11.17 2.81
CA ASP A 23 -17.06 -11.38 2.36
C ASP A 23 -16.35 -10.03 2.19
N THR A 24 -15.58 -9.60 3.20
CA THR A 24 -14.86 -8.33 3.14
C THR A 24 -13.72 -8.51 2.15
N VAL A 25 -13.97 -8.11 0.90
CA VAL A 25 -12.97 -8.14 -0.15
C VAL A 25 -11.81 -7.27 0.30
N THR A 26 -10.71 -7.90 0.71
CA THR A 26 -9.45 -7.23 1.03
C THR A 26 -9.12 -6.22 -0.08
N PRO A 27 -8.97 -4.93 0.24
CA PRO A 27 -8.69 -3.92 -0.76
C PRO A 27 -7.41 -4.22 -1.54
N MET A 28 -7.41 -3.97 -2.86
CA MET A 28 -6.26 -4.26 -3.73
C MET A 28 -4.96 -3.61 -3.24
N ARG A 29 -5.03 -2.39 -2.68
CA ARG A 29 -3.87 -1.68 -2.10
C ARG A 29 -3.20 -2.47 -0.95
N GLU A 30 -3.98 -3.17 -0.14
CA GLU A 30 -3.47 -3.98 0.96
C GLU A 30 -2.80 -5.25 0.44
N LEU A 31 -3.42 -5.89 -0.57
CA LEU A 31 -2.85 -7.08 -1.21
C LEU A 31 -1.55 -6.77 -1.97
N VAL A 32 -1.48 -5.65 -2.69
CA VAL A 32 -0.22 -5.19 -3.33
C VAL A 32 0.85 -4.90 -2.28
N ALA A 33 0.47 -4.26 -1.16
CA ALA A 33 1.41 -4.00 -0.08
C ALA A 33 1.88 -5.30 0.61
N GLU A 34 1.02 -6.32 0.70
CA GLU A 34 1.37 -7.66 1.18
C GLU A 34 2.38 -8.32 0.24
N GLU A 35 2.11 -8.34 -1.06
CA GLU A 35 3.01 -8.90 -2.08
C GLU A 35 4.39 -8.24 -2.02
N LEU A 36 4.43 -6.92 -1.89
CA LEU A 36 5.68 -6.18 -1.72
C LEU A 36 6.45 -6.58 -0.46
N ARG A 37 5.76 -6.78 0.68
CA ARG A 37 6.43 -7.25 1.92
C ARG A 37 7.02 -8.64 1.73
N VAL A 38 6.29 -9.55 1.10
CA VAL A 38 6.75 -10.91 0.80
C VAL A 38 7.99 -10.87 -0.09
N LEU A 39 7.96 -10.08 -1.15
CA LEU A 39 9.05 -9.95 -2.11
C LEU A 39 10.31 -9.34 -1.45
N LEU A 40 10.13 -8.32 -0.63
CA LEU A 40 11.20 -7.68 0.15
C LEU A 40 11.81 -8.65 1.18
N ALA A 41 10.98 -9.42 1.89
CA ALA A 41 11.44 -10.42 2.84
C ALA A 41 12.28 -11.51 2.16
N ARG A 42 11.84 -12.03 1.01
CA ARG A 42 12.60 -13.00 0.20
C ARG A 42 13.96 -12.45 -0.23
N ARG A 43 14.05 -11.15 -0.50
CA ARG A 43 15.28 -10.45 -0.89
C ARG A 43 16.11 -9.93 0.28
N ARG A 44 15.68 -10.15 1.53
CA ARG A 44 16.28 -9.58 2.75
C ARG A 44 16.48 -8.05 2.65
N MET A 45 15.55 -7.35 2.00
CA MET A 45 15.58 -5.91 1.81
C MET A 45 14.54 -5.24 2.73
N SER A 46 14.95 -4.24 3.51
CA SER A 46 14.00 -3.48 4.32
C SER A 46 13.23 -2.47 3.46
N ALA A 47 12.01 -2.09 3.89
CA ALA A 47 11.27 -1.00 3.27
C ALA A 47 12.07 0.32 3.31
N SER A 48 12.80 0.61 4.39
CA SER A 48 13.66 1.80 4.45
C SER A 48 14.79 1.77 3.41
N HIS A 49 15.32 0.61 3.07
CA HIS A 49 16.30 0.46 2.00
C HIS A 49 15.66 0.67 0.61
N LEU A 50 14.48 0.11 0.38
CA LEU A 50 13.72 0.36 -0.84
C LEU A 50 13.42 1.86 -1.03
N ALA A 51 12.97 2.54 0.02
CA ALA A 51 12.70 3.99 -0.02
C ALA A 51 13.93 4.80 -0.46
N ARG A 52 15.11 4.48 0.09
CA ARG A 52 16.38 5.12 -0.30
C ARG A 52 16.72 4.88 -1.77
N LYS A 53 16.56 3.65 -2.25
CA LYS A 53 16.81 3.30 -3.66
C LYS A 53 15.87 4.03 -4.63
N LEU A 54 14.64 4.33 -4.21
CA LEU A 54 13.64 5.04 -5.01
C LEU A 54 13.72 6.57 -4.88
N GLY A 55 14.59 7.11 -4.02
CA GLY A 55 14.56 8.54 -3.68
C GLY A 55 13.28 8.99 -2.95
N MET A 56 12.56 8.06 -2.33
CA MET A 56 11.32 8.32 -1.60
C MET A 56 11.59 8.56 -0.12
N THR A 57 10.73 9.36 0.52
CA THR A 57 10.75 9.47 1.99
C THR A 57 10.24 8.18 2.63
N GLN A 58 10.75 7.86 3.83
CA GLN A 58 10.29 6.66 4.55
C GLN A 58 8.80 6.73 4.88
N SER A 59 8.27 7.91 5.20
CA SER A 59 6.85 8.11 5.50
C SER A 59 5.94 7.89 4.29
N TYR A 60 6.38 8.30 3.09
CA TYR A 60 5.65 8.05 1.84
C TYR A 60 5.50 6.56 1.60
N LEU A 61 6.61 5.81 1.69
CA LEU A 61 6.60 4.37 1.50
C LEU A 61 5.83 3.66 2.62
N ALA A 62 6.01 4.06 3.89
CA ALA A 62 5.35 3.43 5.03
C ALA A 62 3.82 3.49 4.94
N ARG A 63 3.24 4.64 4.56
CA ARG A 63 1.79 4.78 4.35
C ARG A 63 1.23 3.88 3.24
N ARG A 64 2.02 3.61 2.21
CA ARG A 64 1.62 2.71 1.13
C ARG A 64 1.81 1.25 1.51
N MET A 65 2.91 0.96 2.18
CA MET A 65 3.17 -0.36 2.74
C MET A 65 2.14 -0.74 3.80
N SER A 66 1.58 0.16 4.60
CA SER A 66 0.48 -0.16 5.53
C SER A 66 -0.85 -0.43 4.84
N GLY A 67 -1.01 -0.02 3.58
CA GLY A 67 -2.29 -0.03 2.88
C GLY A 67 -3.16 1.21 3.15
N ASP A 68 -2.66 2.23 3.87
CA ASP A 68 -3.39 3.48 4.09
C ASP A 68 -3.55 4.30 2.80
N THR A 69 -2.59 4.17 1.88
CA THR A 69 -2.58 4.84 0.58
C THR A 69 -2.18 3.85 -0.50
N ALA A 70 -2.80 3.92 -1.68
CA ALA A 70 -2.41 3.05 -2.80
C ALA A 70 -1.07 3.48 -3.40
N PHE A 71 -0.31 2.50 -3.91
CA PHE A 71 0.72 2.75 -4.91
C PHE A 71 0.03 3.12 -6.23
N ASP A 72 0.50 4.16 -6.90
CA ASP A 72 0.09 4.43 -8.28
C ASP A 72 0.92 3.57 -9.26
N VAL A 73 0.61 3.66 -10.55
CA VAL A 73 1.27 2.83 -11.57
C VAL A 73 2.75 3.20 -11.74
N ASP A 74 3.10 4.48 -11.56
CA ASP A 74 4.49 4.96 -11.66
C ASP A 74 5.33 4.55 -10.45
N ASP A 75 4.73 4.49 -9.26
CA ASP A 75 5.32 3.86 -8.08
C ASP A 75 5.66 2.39 -8.38
N LEU A 76 4.70 1.63 -8.90
CA LEU A 76 4.87 0.20 -9.20
C LEU A 76 5.95 -0.05 -10.25
N ALA A 77 5.99 0.76 -11.31
CA ALA A 77 7.01 0.65 -12.36
C ALA A 77 8.42 0.85 -11.80
N ARG A 78 8.63 1.91 -11.00
CA ARG A 78 9.94 2.19 -10.37
C ARG A 78 10.34 1.13 -9.35
N ILE A 79 9.39 0.62 -8.57
CA ILE A 79 9.64 -0.47 -7.62
C ILE A 79 10.04 -1.75 -8.37
N ALA A 80 9.34 -2.10 -9.44
CA ALA A 80 9.63 -3.25 -10.26
C ALA A 80 11.04 -3.18 -10.85
N GLU A 81 11.45 -2.01 -11.36
CA GLU A 81 12.80 -1.75 -11.85
C GLU A 81 13.86 -1.96 -10.76
N VAL A 82 13.69 -1.34 -9.58
CA VAL A 82 14.62 -1.48 -8.45
C VAL A 82 14.75 -2.92 -7.96
N LEU A 83 13.65 -3.68 -8.02
CA LEU A 83 13.60 -5.07 -7.59
C LEU A 83 13.97 -6.06 -8.70
N GLY A 84 14.12 -5.62 -9.95
CA GLY A 84 14.40 -6.48 -11.10
C GLY A 84 13.31 -7.51 -11.33
N VAL A 85 12.04 -7.08 -11.28
CA VAL A 85 10.85 -7.89 -11.56
C VAL A 85 9.92 -7.13 -12.53
N THR A 86 8.85 -7.77 -12.99
CA THR A 86 7.81 -7.08 -13.76
C THR A 86 6.80 -6.40 -12.81
N VAL A 87 6.03 -5.43 -13.32
CA VAL A 87 4.93 -4.83 -12.54
C VAL A 87 3.88 -5.88 -12.17
N LEU A 88 3.67 -6.89 -13.03
CA LEU A 88 2.71 -7.97 -12.75
C LEU A 88 3.12 -8.83 -11.55
N ASP A 89 4.42 -8.98 -11.29
CA ASP A 89 4.93 -9.69 -10.11
C ASP A 89 4.62 -8.95 -8.79
N LEU A 90 4.21 -7.68 -8.85
CA LEU A 90 3.80 -6.89 -7.70
C LEU A 90 2.28 -6.93 -7.45
N ILE A 91 1.53 -7.55 -8.37
CA ILE A 91 0.07 -7.64 -8.31
C ILE A 91 -0.31 -9.07 -7.92
N PRO A 92 -1.14 -9.25 -6.87
CA PRO A 92 -1.57 -10.58 -6.43
C PRO A 92 -2.37 -11.30 -7.52
N SER A 93 -2.01 -12.55 -7.81
CA SER A 93 -2.64 -13.35 -8.87
C SER A 93 -3.93 -14.07 -8.44
N THR A 94 -4.30 -14.02 -7.16
CA THR A 94 -5.20 -15.00 -6.54
C THR A 94 -6.63 -14.54 -6.26
N LYS A 95 -7.04 -13.32 -6.63
CA LYS A 95 -8.44 -12.87 -6.50
C LYS A 95 -9.06 -12.47 -7.84
N VAL A 96 -9.42 -13.47 -8.63
CA VAL A 96 -10.40 -13.31 -9.71
C VAL A 96 -11.77 -13.70 -9.13
N ARG A 97 -12.70 -12.74 -9.02
CA ARG A 97 -14.12 -13.10 -8.92
C ARG A 97 -14.51 -13.66 -10.29
N PRO A 98 -14.92 -14.94 -10.41
CA PRO A 98 -15.35 -15.48 -11.68
C PRO A 98 -16.50 -14.62 -12.21
N ASN A 99 -16.36 -14.14 -13.44
CA ASN A 99 -17.39 -13.39 -14.12
C ASN A 99 -18.44 -14.42 -14.59
N ASN A 100 -19.42 -14.74 -13.74
CA ASN A 100 -20.58 -15.53 -14.18
C ASN A 100 -21.38 -14.65 -15.15
N ARG A 101 -21.25 -14.98 -16.45
CA ARG A 101 -22.01 -14.41 -17.55
C ARG A 101 -23.22 -15.27 -17.84
#